data_AF-A0A968C1Q7-F1
#
_entry.id   AF-A0A968C1Q7-F1
#
_cell.length_a   1.000
_cell.length_b   1.000
_cell.length_c   1.000
_cell.angle_alpha   90.00
_cell.angle_beta   90.00
_cell.angle_gamma   90.00
#
_symmetry.space_group_name_H-M   'P 1'
#
loop_
_entity.id
_entity.type
_entity.pdbx_description
1 polymer ?
#
loop_
_entity_poly.entity_id
_entity_poly.type
_entity_poly.pdbx_seq_one_letter_code
_entity_poly.pdbx_strand_id
1 'polypeptide(L)'
;STLRASFDGPVKPLQQMVWIQQHVAPGRFTVSASSMAGSSVLSWFRGVCFEDGQEDAAAYRQLESLASAVPAGSEGLLFHPYLFGERSPFYNPEARGAFLGIR
;
A
#
# COMPACT_ATOMS: atom_id res chain seq x y z
N SER A 1 -5.36 0.71 -1.32
CA SER A 1 -5.42 -0.75 -1.19
C SER A 1 -6.19 -1.12 0.08
N THR A 2 -6.90 -2.25 0.12
CA THR A 2 -7.69 -2.66 1.31
C THR A 2 -7.46 -4.13 1.62
N LEU A 3 -7.03 -4.43 2.85
CA LEU A 3 -6.99 -5.76 3.42
C LEU A 3 -8.31 -6.03 4.14
N ARG A 4 -8.89 -7.23 3.97
CA ARG A 4 -10.07 -7.67 4.72
C ARG A 4 -9.90 -9.07 5.26
N ALA A 5 -10.47 -9.31 6.44
CA ALA A 5 -10.60 -10.63 7.03
C ALA A 5 -11.95 -10.74 7.75
N SER A 6 -12.53 -11.93 7.78
CA SER A 6 -13.82 -12.18 8.42
C SER A 6 -13.67 -13.16 9.58
N PHE A 7 -14.37 -12.88 10.68
CA PHE A 7 -14.26 -13.62 11.93
C PHE A 7 -15.66 -14.02 12.44
N ASP A 8 -15.72 -15.09 13.22
CA ASP A 8 -16.93 -15.49 13.94
C ASP A 8 -17.03 -14.71 15.26
N GLY A 9 -18.23 -14.21 15.56
CA GLY A 9 -18.52 -13.41 16.73
C GLY A 9 -17.99 -11.97 16.67
N PRO A 10 -18.42 -11.10 17.61
CA PRO A 10 -18.02 -9.70 17.64
C PRO A 10 -16.50 -9.55 17.76
N VAL A 11 -15.90 -8.76 16.88
CA VAL A 11 -14.47 -8.43 16.93
C VAL A 11 -14.26 -7.15 17.73
N LYS A 12 -13.32 -7.16 18.67
CA LYS A 12 -12.85 -5.95 19.35
C LYS A 12 -11.58 -5.44 18.63
N PRO A 13 -11.52 -4.17 18.21
CA PRO A 13 -10.31 -3.64 17.62
C PRO A 13 -9.21 -3.53 18.68
N LEU A 14 -8.03 -4.11 18.41
CA LEU A 14 -6.85 -3.92 19.27
C LEU A 14 -6.29 -2.49 19.15
N GLN A 15 -6.53 -1.83 18.01
CA GLN A 15 -6.16 -0.44 17.72
C GLN A 15 -7.23 0.19 16.80
N GLN A 16 -7.47 1.51 16.91
CA GLN A 16 -8.59 2.24 16.30
C GLN A 16 -8.59 2.34 14.75
N MET A 17 -7.85 1.50 14.04
CA MET A 17 -7.43 1.78 12.65
C MET A 17 -7.89 0.69 11.68
N VAL A 18 -8.95 -0.02 12.07
CA VAL A 18 -9.68 -0.98 11.25
C VAL A 18 -11.18 -0.71 11.33
N TRP A 19 -11.88 -0.94 10.22
CA TRP A 19 -13.32 -0.80 10.12
C TRP A 19 -13.97 -2.17 10.33
N ILE A 20 -14.90 -2.26 11.27
CA ILE A 20 -15.62 -3.49 11.58
C ILE A 20 -17.04 -3.35 11.06
N GLN A 21 -17.45 -4.29 10.21
CA GLN A 21 -18.79 -4.35 9.62
C GLN A 21 -19.40 -5.71 9.93
N GLN A 22 -20.73 -5.78 10.04
CA GLN A 22 -21.41 -7.07 10.04
C GLN A 22 -21.22 -7.76 8.69
N HIS A 23 -20.92 -9.05 8.73
CA HIS A 23 -20.84 -9.88 7.53
C HIS A 23 -22.25 -10.33 7.12
N VAL A 24 -22.44 -10.67 5.84
CA VAL A 24 -23.74 -11.16 5.34
C VAL A 24 -24.18 -12.47 5.99
N ALA A 25 -23.21 -13.34 6.29
CA ALA A 25 -23.45 -14.56 7.05
C ALA A 25 -23.71 -14.22 8.53
N PRO A 26 -24.81 -14.74 9.13
CA PRO A 26 -25.14 -14.48 10.53
C PRO A 26 -24.01 -14.81 11.49
N GLY A 27 -23.84 -13.97 12.51
CA GLY A 27 -22.84 -14.17 13.56
C GLY A 27 -21.40 -13.89 13.14
N ARG A 28 -21.15 -13.41 11.91
CA ARG A 28 -19.80 -13.07 11.42
C ARG A 28 -19.59 -11.58 11.23
N PHE A 29 -18.32 -11.17 11.30
CA PHE A 29 -17.90 -9.78 11.19
C PHE A 29 -16.71 -9.65 10.26
N THR A 30 -16.74 -8.65 9.38
CA THR A 30 -15.63 -8.31 8.48
C THR A 30 -14.84 -7.17 9.08
N VAL A 31 -13.53 -7.35 9.21
CA VAL A 31 -12.56 -6.33 9.57
C VAL A 31 -11.84 -5.87 8.31
N SER A 32 -11.78 -4.57 8.08
CA SER A 32 -11.12 -3.97 6.92
C SER A 32 -10.09 -2.94 7.34
N ALA A 33 -8.87 -3.03 6.79
CA ALA A 33 -7.83 -2.01 6.92
C ALA A 33 -7.54 -1.44 5.53
N SER A 34 -7.65 -0.12 5.36
CA SER A 34 -7.48 0.51 4.05
C SER A 34 -6.28 1.42 4.06
N SER A 35 -5.26 1.06 3.28
CA SER A 35 -4.11 1.92 3.04
C SER A 35 -4.31 2.78 1.79
N MET A 36 -3.81 4.01 1.82
CA MET A 36 -3.71 4.89 0.65
C MET A 36 -2.54 4.50 -0.26
N ALA A 37 -1.54 3.80 0.28
CA ALA A 37 -0.44 3.22 -0.47
C ALA A 37 -0.87 1.95 -1.20
N GLY A 38 -1.33 2.09 -2.43
CA GLY A 38 -1.66 0.97 -3.33
C GLY A 38 -0.94 1.08 -4.67
N SER A 39 -1.56 0.54 -5.72
CA SER A 39 -1.07 0.64 -7.10
C SER A 39 -0.86 2.09 -7.55
N SER A 40 -1.58 3.06 -6.97
CA SER A 40 -1.37 4.50 -7.21
C SER A 40 0.07 4.95 -6.97
N VAL A 41 0.77 4.34 -6.01
CA VAL A 41 2.18 4.65 -5.72
C VAL A 41 3.08 4.14 -6.85
N LEU A 42 2.79 2.96 -7.40
CA LEU A 42 3.51 2.42 -8.54
C LEU A 42 3.24 3.24 -9.81
N SER A 43 1.99 3.68 -10.02
CA SER A 43 1.64 4.58 -11.12
C SER A 43 2.33 5.94 -11.02
N TRP A 44 2.41 6.52 -9.81
CA TRP A 44 3.19 7.73 -9.56
C TRP A 44 4.68 7.50 -9.88
N PHE A 45 5.27 6.42 -9.37
CA PHE A 45 6.69 6.14 -9.58
C PHE A 45 7.02 5.92 -11.06
N ARG A 46 6.14 5.24 -11.80
CA ARG A 46 6.24 5.12 -13.26
C ARG A 46 6.26 6.49 -13.93
N GLY A 47 5.40 7.42 -13.53
CA GLY A 47 5.39 8.79 -14.07
C GLY A 47 6.62 9.61 -13.70
N VAL A 48 7.34 9.25 -12.62
CA VAL A 48 8.63 9.87 -12.27
C VAL A 48 9.77 9.31 -13.13
N CYS A 49 9.74 8.01 -13.45
CA CYS A 49 10.84 7.33 -14.14
C CYS A 49 10.77 7.40 -15.67
N PHE A 50 9.59 7.61 -16.26
CA PHE A 50 9.38 7.54 -17.71
C PHE A 50 8.65 8.79 -18.22
N GLU A 51 9.01 9.22 -19.43
CA GLU A 51 8.38 10.33 -20.12
C GLU A 51 7.01 9.95 -20.70
N ASP A 52 6.20 10.97 -21.00
CA ASP A 52 4.92 10.81 -21.67
C ASP A 52 5.11 10.20 -23.07
N GLY A 53 4.43 9.08 -23.34
CA GLY A 53 4.45 8.39 -24.64
C GLY A 53 4.95 6.95 -24.61
N GLN A 54 5.61 6.51 -23.53
CA GLN A 54 5.93 5.10 -23.34
C GLN A 54 4.66 4.31 -22.95
N GLU A 55 4.43 3.16 -23.58
CA GLU A 55 3.30 2.29 -23.22
C GLU A 55 3.39 1.84 -21.76
N ASP A 56 2.32 2.03 -20.99
CA ASP A 56 2.23 1.69 -19.56
C ASP A 56 2.73 0.27 -19.25
N ALA A 57 2.27 -0.71 -20.02
CA ALA A 57 2.64 -2.11 -19.81
C ALA A 57 4.14 -2.35 -20.03
N ALA A 58 4.76 -1.66 -20.98
CA ALA A 58 6.20 -1.73 -21.20
C ALA A 58 6.98 -1.07 -20.06
N ALA A 59 6.51 0.09 -19.57
CA ALA A 59 7.11 0.80 -18.44
C ALA A 59 7.08 -0.05 -17.15
N TYR A 60 5.93 -0.65 -16.81
CA TYR A 60 5.83 -1.51 -15.64
C TYR A 60 6.71 -2.77 -15.77
N ARG A 61 6.76 -3.43 -16.93
CA ARG A 61 7.67 -4.57 -17.16
C ARG A 61 9.14 -4.18 -16.97
N GLN A 62 9.52 -2.99 -17.40
CA GLN A 62 10.88 -2.50 -17.22
C GLN A 62 11.19 -2.23 -15.73
N LEU A 63 10.26 -1.62 -14.98
CA LEU A 63 10.39 -1.44 -13.53
C LEU A 63 10.54 -2.78 -12.80
N GLU A 64 9.71 -3.76 -13.14
CA GLU A 64 9.78 -5.11 -12.57
C GLU A 64 11.11 -5.78 -12.90
N SER A 65 11.59 -5.67 -14.14
CA SER A 65 12.89 -6.20 -14.54
C SER A 65 14.04 -5.60 -13.73
N LEU A 66 14.05 -4.27 -13.58
CA LEU A 66 15.06 -3.55 -12.77
C LEU A 66 15.00 -3.96 -11.30
N ALA A 67 13.80 -4.01 -10.71
CA ALA A 67 13.60 -4.41 -9.33
C ALA A 67 14.01 -5.87 -9.08
N SER A 68 13.80 -6.76 -10.04
CA SER A 68 14.14 -8.19 -9.93
C SER A 68 15.64 -8.46 -9.85
N ALA A 69 16.47 -7.54 -10.36
CA ALA A 69 17.92 -7.62 -10.29
C ALA A 69 18.47 -7.16 -8.93
N VAL A 70 17.66 -6.52 -8.09
CA VAL A 70 18.05 -6.03 -6.78
C VAL A 70 17.76 -7.11 -5.71
N PRO A 71 18.72 -7.43 -4.81
CA PRO A 71 18.47 -8.36 -3.72
C PRO A 71 17.32 -7.90 -2.81
N ALA A 72 16.62 -8.87 -2.21
CA ALA A 72 15.57 -8.57 -1.23
C ALA A 72 16.09 -7.66 -0.10
N GLY A 73 15.31 -6.63 0.23
CA GLY A 73 15.70 -5.58 1.17
C GLY A 73 16.36 -4.35 0.54
N SER A 74 16.50 -4.30 -0.79
CA SER A 74 16.93 -3.12 -1.55
C SER A 74 18.25 -2.50 -1.05
N GLU A 75 19.19 -3.36 -0.62
CA GLU A 75 20.47 -2.96 0.00
C GLU A 75 20.34 -1.95 1.15
N GLY A 76 19.22 -1.99 1.89
CA GLY A 76 18.95 -1.10 3.02
C GLY A 76 18.17 0.16 2.68
N LEU A 77 17.81 0.38 1.41
CA LEU A 77 16.91 1.47 1.01
C LEU A 77 15.50 1.21 1.56
N LEU A 78 14.95 2.17 2.30
CA LEU A 78 13.59 2.12 2.81
C LEU A 78 12.71 3.14 2.07
N PHE A 79 11.50 2.71 1.72
CA PHE A 79 10.50 3.56 1.11
C PHE A 79 9.25 3.63 1.97
N HIS A 80 8.92 4.83 2.45
CA HIS A 80 7.61 5.14 3.03
C HIS A 80 6.64 5.55 1.93
N PRO A 81 5.55 4.80 1.69
CA PRO A 81 4.72 4.97 0.50
C PRO A 81 3.57 5.98 0.66
N TYR A 82 3.62 6.86 1.66
CA TYR A 82 2.48 7.70 2.08
C TYR A 82 2.33 8.98 1.23
N LEU A 83 2.26 8.83 -0.09
CA LEU A 83 2.17 9.97 -1.02
C LEU A 83 0.87 10.78 -0.90
N PHE A 84 -0.19 10.17 -0.36
CA PHE A 84 -1.53 10.75 -0.30
C PHE A 84 -2.08 10.77 1.14
N GLY A 85 -1.20 10.88 2.14
CA GLY A 85 -1.53 10.61 3.53
C GLY A 85 -1.76 9.12 3.79
N GLU A 86 -2.23 8.76 4.99
CA GLU A 86 -2.53 7.37 5.34
C GLU A 86 -3.74 7.23 6.28
N ARG A 87 -4.45 6.10 6.15
CA ARG A 87 -5.63 5.73 6.96
C ARG A 87 -5.41 4.46 7.80
N SER A 88 -4.65 3.50 7.27
CA SER A 88 -4.19 2.29 7.95
C SER A 88 -2.78 1.97 7.45
N PRO A 89 -1.81 1.64 8.31
CA PRO A 89 -1.95 1.20 9.69
C PRO A 89 -2.06 2.33 10.70
N PHE A 90 -1.88 3.59 10.31
CA PHE A 90 -2.14 4.77 11.14
C PHE A 90 -2.97 5.80 10.39
N TYR A 91 -3.69 6.64 11.14
CA TYR A 91 -4.40 7.76 10.57
C TYR A 91 -3.55 9.02 10.64
N ASN A 92 -3.02 9.45 9.49
CA ASN A 92 -2.32 10.72 9.37
C ASN A 92 -2.52 11.29 7.95
N PRO A 93 -3.39 12.30 7.77
CA PRO A 93 -3.57 12.93 6.47
C PRO A 93 -2.32 13.72 6.02
N GLU A 94 -1.46 14.12 6.97
CA GLU A 94 -0.23 14.86 6.70
C GLU A 94 0.99 13.95 6.47
N ALA A 95 0.82 12.63 6.46
CA ALA A 95 1.90 11.73 6.09
C ALA A 95 2.37 12.01 4.64
N ARG A 96 3.67 11.83 4.41
CA ARG A 96 4.34 12.05 3.13
C ARG A 96 5.21 10.87 2.76
N GLY A 97 5.45 10.69 1.46
CA GLY A 97 6.39 9.68 0.98
C GLY A 97 7.85 10.07 1.26
N ALA A 98 8.70 9.09 1.47
CA ALA A 98 10.13 9.31 1.69
C ALA A 98 10.96 8.10 1.24
N PHE A 99 12.14 8.36 0.67
CA PHE A 99 13.21 7.38 0.51
C PHE A 99 14.28 7.66 1.55
N LEU A 100 14.67 6.64 2.32
CA LEU A 100 15.65 6.74 3.39
C LEU A 100 16.78 5.74 3.14
N GLY A 101 18.02 6.13 3.43
CA GLY A 101 19.20 5.26 3.25
C GLY A 101 19.85 5.31 1.87
N ILE A 102 19.59 6.37 1.09
CA ILE A 102 20.34 6.64 -0.16
C ILE A 102 21.80 6.92 0.18
N ARG A 103 22.73 6.29 -0.53
CA ARG A 103 24.18 6.38 -0.35
C ARG A 103 24.91 6.34 -1.70
#